data_AF-A0A0F3RD96-F1
#
_entry.id   AF-A0A0F3RD96-F1
#
_cell.length_a   1.000
_cell.length_b   1.000
_cell.length_c   1.000
_cell.angle_alpha   90.00
_cell.angle_beta   90.00
_cell.angle_gamma   90.00
#
_symmetry.space_group_name_H-M   'P 1'
#
loop_
_entity.id
_entity.type
_entity.pdbx_description
1 polymer ?
#
loop_
_entity_poly.entity_id
_entity_poly.type
_entity_poly.pdbx_seq_one_letter_code
_entity_poly.pdbx_strand_id
1 'polypeptide(L)'
;MAGHSKFKNIQHRKGAQDKKRAKVFTKLIREIVTAAKTGSSNNPENNPRLRNALTAARSQNLPKERIDKAINSANVLLIPKIIRKLDMKVMHRMVLL
;
A
#
# COMPACT_ATOMS: atom_id res chain seq x y z
N MET A 1 28.20 -11.06 27.57
CA MET A 1 27.48 -12.35 27.63
C MET A 1 25.99 -12.10 27.44
N ALA A 2 25.35 -12.66 26.41
CA ALA A 2 23.90 -12.52 26.22
C ALA A 2 23.17 -13.46 27.21
N GLY A 3 22.68 -12.91 28.33
CA GLY A 3 22.06 -13.68 29.42
C GLY A 3 20.70 -14.30 29.08
N HIS A 4 20.54 -15.57 29.48
CA HIS A 4 19.35 -16.39 29.83
C HIS A 4 17.97 -16.24 29.14
N SER A 5 17.80 -15.43 28.12
CA SER A 5 16.51 -15.32 27.42
C SER A 5 16.74 -15.25 25.91
N LYS A 6 16.96 -16.45 25.34
CA LYS A 6 17.01 -16.69 23.89
C LYS A 6 15.81 -16.06 23.18
N PHE A 7 14.63 -16.14 23.80
CA PHE A 7 13.41 -15.58 23.26
C PHE A 7 13.43 -14.05 23.15
N LYS A 8 13.79 -13.30 24.21
CA LYS A 8 13.82 -11.83 24.13
C LYS A 8 14.84 -11.35 23.10
N ASN A 9 16.01 -11.98 23.01
CA ASN A 9 17.02 -11.63 22.00
C ASN A 9 16.50 -11.88 20.57
N ILE A 10 15.79 -12.98 20.34
CA ILE A 10 15.11 -13.25 19.06
C ILE A 10 14.02 -12.20 18.80
N GLN A 11 13.21 -11.85 19.80
CA GLN A 11 12.13 -10.87 19.68
C GLN A 11 12.66 -9.49 19.28
N HIS A 12 13.70 -8.99 19.95
CA HIS A 12 14.29 -7.68 19.63
C HIS A 12 14.87 -7.65 18.22
N ARG A 13 15.63 -8.69 17.83
CA ARG A 13 16.21 -8.80 16.49
C ARG A 13 15.14 -8.90 15.40
N LYS A 14 14.13 -9.75 15.61
CA LYS A 14 13.01 -9.93 14.68
C LYS A 14 12.20 -8.64 14.55
N GLY A 15 11.87 -7.98 15.65
CA GLY A 15 11.15 -6.71 15.63
C GLY A 15 11.89 -5.60 14.87
N ALA A 16 13.21 -5.52 15.00
CA ALA A 16 14.01 -4.58 14.19
C ALA A 16 14.00 -4.93 12.69
N GLN A 17 14.07 -6.21 12.35
CA GLN A 17 13.97 -6.68 10.95
C GLN A 17 12.58 -6.43 10.36
N ASP A 18 11.52 -6.71 11.11
CA ASP A 18 10.13 -6.49 10.69
C ASP A 18 9.86 -5.00 10.45
N LYS A 19 10.39 -4.11 11.30
CA LYS A 19 10.34 -2.66 11.07
C LYS A 19 11.03 -2.24 9.77
N LYS A 20 12.20 -2.82 9.45
CA LYS A 20 12.91 -2.55 8.20
C LYS A 20 12.10 -3.04 6.99
N ARG A 21 11.57 -4.27 7.05
CA ARG A 21 10.70 -4.85 6.01
C ARG A 21 9.43 -4.03 5.80
N ALA A 22 8.77 -3.59 6.86
CA ALA A 22 7.57 -2.76 6.79
C ALA A 22 7.83 -1.43 6.08
N LYS A 23 8.99 -0.78 6.31
CA LYS A 23 9.38 0.43 5.58
C LYS A 23 9.53 0.17 4.09
N VAL A 24 10.18 -0.93 3.70
CA VAL A 24 10.34 -1.34 2.28
C VAL A 24 8.99 -1.59 1.64
N PHE A 25 8.11 -2.35 2.29
CA PHE A 25 6.76 -2.64 1.78
C PHE A 25 5.94 -1.37 1.56
N THR A 26 6.04 -0.41 2.47
CA THR A 26 5.30 0.84 2.34
C THR A 26 5.82 1.68 1.16
N LYS A 27 7.13 1.68 0.90
CA LYS A 27 7.72 2.35 -0.27
C LYS A 27 7.21 1.73 -1.58
N LEU A 28 7.24 0.40 -1.68
CA LEU A 28 6.77 -0.32 -2.87
C LEU A 28 5.28 -0.11 -3.14
N ILE A 29 4.44 -0.15 -2.09
CA ILE A 29 3.00 0.13 -2.23
C ILE A 29 2.76 1.55 -2.73
N ARG A 30 3.47 2.55 -2.19
CA ARG A 30 3.35 3.95 -2.66
C ARG A 30 3.78 4.10 -4.11
N GLU A 31 4.82 3.39 -4.52
CA GLU A 31 5.31 3.40 -5.89
C GLU A 31 4.30 2.78 -6.85
N ILE A 32 3.70 1.63 -6.50
CA ILE A 32 2.62 0.99 -7.27
C ILE A 32 1.43 1.95 -7.40
N VAL A 33 0.97 2.55 -6.30
CA VAL A 33 -0.16 3.50 -6.31
C VAL A 33 0.16 4.71 -7.18
N THR A 34 1.37 5.25 -7.09
CA THR A 34 1.78 6.42 -7.88
C THR A 34 1.84 6.07 -9.36
N ALA A 35 2.45 4.94 -9.71
CA ALA A 35 2.55 4.48 -11.10
C ALA A 35 1.16 4.21 -11.70
N ALA A 36 0.25 3.61 -10.94
CA ALA A 36 -1.13 3.35 -11.34
C ALA A 36 -1.95 4.65 -11.50
N LYS A 37 -1.67 5.69 -10.69
CA LYS A 37 -2.32 7.01 -10.82
C LYS A 37 -1.83 7.83 -12.01
N THR A 38 -0.52 7.82 -12.26
CA THR A 38 0.08 8.62 -13.33
C THR A 38 -0.10 7.99 -14.71
N GLY A 39 -0.28 6.68 -14.77
CA GLY A 39 -0.59 6.01 -16.03
C GLY A 39 -2.07 6.09 -16.35
N SER A 40 -2.40 6.29 -17.62
CA SER A 40 -3.79 6.24 -18.10
C SER A 40 -4.43 4.86 -17.99
N SER A 41 -3.66 3.81 -17.67
CA SER A 41 -4.13 2.44 -17.57
C SER A 41 -3.54 1.72 -16.36
N ASN A 42 -4.42 0.98 -15.67
CA ASN A 42 -4.06 0.06 -14.58
C ASN A 42 -3.47 -1.27 -15.09
N ASN A 43 -3.32 -1.41 -16.41
CA ASN A 43 -2.74 -2.59 -17.03
C ASN A 43 -1.20 -2.51 -17.04
N PRO A 44 -0.48 -3.50 -16.51
CA PRO A 44 0.99 -3.53 -16.48
C PRO A 44 1.65 -3.45 -17.85
N GLU A 45 0.99 -3.97 -18.89
CA GLU A 45 1.51 -3.98 -20.27
C GLU A 45 1.57 -2.58 -20.89
N ASN A 46 0.63 -1.71 -20.52
CA ASN A 46 0.52 -0.35 -21.06
C ASN A 46 1.24 0.69 -20.17
N ASN A 47 1.85 0.26 -19.07
CA ASN A 47 2.52 1.12 -18.11
C ASN A 47 3.84 0.50 -17.63
N PRO A 48 4.96 0.83 -18.29
CA PRO A 48 6.29 0.30 -17.95
C PRO A 48 6.68 0.59 -16.49
N ARG A 49 6.23 1.71 -15.93
CA ARG A 49 6.51 2.08 -14.53
C ARG A 49 5.78 1.17 -13.55
N LEU A 50 4.52 0.84 -13.84
CA LEU A 50 3.74 -0.11 -13.06
C LEU A 50 4.36 -1.52 -13.14
N ARG A 51 4.78 -1.95 -14.33
CA ARG A 51 5.46 -3.25 -14.52
C ARG A 51 6.72 -3.36 -13.67
N ASN A 52 7.59 -2.35 -13.69
CA ASN A 52 8.81 -2.35 -12.90
C ASN A 52 8.53 -2.37 -11.39
N ALA A 53 7.55 -1.59 -10.93
CA ALA A 53 7.12 -1.59 -9.54
C ALA A 53 6.57 -2.95 -9.09
N LEU A 54 5.83 -3.64 -9.95
CA LEU A 54 5.31 -5.00 -9.69
C LEU A 54 6.43 -6.03 -9.60
N THR A 55 7.43 -5.97 -10.48
CA THR A 55 8.60 -6.85 -10.42
C THR A 55 9.39 -6.63 -9.13
N ALA A 56 9.63 -5.37 -8.74
CA ALA A 56 10.29 -5.04 -7.48
C ALA A 56 9.49 -5.52 -6.25
N ALA A 57 8.16 -5.39 -6.28
CA ALA A 57 7.28 -5.87 -5.22
C ALA A 57 7.31 -7.39 -5.07
N ARG A 58 7.29 -8.13 -6.18
CA ARG A 58 7.41 -9.60 -6.18
C ARG A 58 8.77 -10.06 -5.67
N SER A 59 9.86 -9.39 -6.07
CA SER A 59 11.21 -9.67 -5.57
C SER A 59 11.32 -9.51 -4.04
N GLN A 60 10.54 -8.61 -3.45
CA GLN A 60 10.51 -8.41 -1.99
C GLN A 60 9.46 -9.25 -1.26
N ASN A 61 8.87 -10.25 -1.92
CA ASN A 61 7.80 -11.11 -1.36
C ASN A 61 6.58 -10.32 -0.86
N LEU A 62 6.22 -9.23 -1.54
CA LEU A 62 5.00 -8.50 -1.21
C LEU A 62 3.78 -9.37 -1.58
N PRO A 63 2.83 -9.60 -0.65
CA PRO A 63 1.66 -10.44 -0.94
C PRO A 63 0.82 -9.89 -2.08
N LYS A 64 0.32 -10.78 -2.95
CA LYS A 64 -0.52 -10.43 -4.10
C LYS A 64 -1.75 -9.59 -3.70
N GLU A 65 -2.42 -9.96 -2.61
CA GLU A 65 -3.57 -9.18 -2.10
C GLU A 65 -3.23 -7.71 -1.79
N ARG A 66 -2.00 -7.42 -1.33
CA ARG A 66 -1.57 -6.04 -1.05
C ARG A 66 -1.29 -5.27 -2.33
N ILE A 67 -0.78 -5.96 -3.35
CA ILE A 67 -0.57 -5.39 -4.69
C ILE A 67 -1.92 -5.06 -5.31
N ASP A 68 -2.86 -6.00 -5.30
CA ASP A 68 -4.20 -5.82 -5.87
C ASP A 68 -4.95 -4.68 -5.16
N LYS A 69 -4.88 -4.62 -3.82
CA LYS A 69 -5.41 -3.49 -3.04
C LYS A 69 -4.76 -2.16 -3.43
N ALA A 70 -3.46 -2.13 -3.69
CA ALA A 70 -2.74 -0.91 -4.07
C ALA A 70 -3.19 -0.40 -5.45
N ILE A 71 -3.36 -1.30 -6.42
CA ILE A 71 -3.88 -0.98 -7.76
C ILE A 71 -5.32 -0.48 -7.67
N ASN A 72 -6.19 -1.18 -6.94
CA ASN A 72 -7.60 -0.79 -6.77
C ASN A 72 -7.75 0.54 -6.03
N SER A 73 -6.88 0.82 -5.05
CA SER A 73 -6.87 2.09 -4.32
C SER A 73 -6.52 3.28 -5.20
N ALA A 74 -5.76 3.08 -6.29
CA ALA A 74 -5.47 4.14 -7.25
C ALA A 74 -6.75 4.60 -7.98
N ASN A 75 -7.62 3.65 -8.36
CA ASN A 75 -8.89 3.92 -9.04
C ASN A 75 -9.85 4.72 -8.13
N VAL A 76 -9.96 4.31 -6.86
CA VAL A 76 -10.87 4.91 -5.89
C VAL A 76 -10.42 6.32 -5.42
N LEU A 77 -9.21 6.77 -5.79
CA LEU A 77 -8.66 8.09 -5.47
C LEU A 77 -8.95 9.19 -6.51
N LEU A 78 -9.71 8.90 -7.57
CA LEU A 78 -10.27 9.92 -8.47
C LEU A 78 -11.33 10.81 -7.81
N ILE A 79 -11.70 10.51 -6.56
CA ILE A 79 -12.48 11.41 -5.72
C ILE A 79 -11.47 12.14 -4.81
N PRO A 80 -11.16 13.44 -5.07
CA PRO A 80 -10.37 14.25 -4.17
C PRO A 80 -10.90 14.07 -2.75
N LYS A 81 -10.02 13.95 -1.75
CA LYS A 81 -10.43 13.87 -0.32
C LYS A 81 -11.40 14.98 0.11
N ILE A 82 -11.43 16.09 -0.65
CA ILE A 82 -12.40 17.19 -0.55
C ILE A 82 -13.84 16.73 -0.85
N ILE A 83 -14.07 15.93 -1.90
CA ILE A 83 -15.41 15.48 -2.32
C ILE A 83 -15.98 14.43 -1.35
N ARG A 84 -15.16 13.50 -0.81
CA ARG A 84 -15.65 12.51 0.17
C ARG A 84 -16.13 13.12 1.49
N LYS A 85 -15.62 14.29 1.87
CA LYS A 85 -16.04 14.98 3.11
C LYS A 85 -17.33 15.79 2.91
N LEU A 86 -17.61 16.22 1.67
CA LEU A 86 -18.88 16.85 1.31
C LEU A 86 -20.00 15.80 1.17
N ASP A 87 -19.72 14.66 0.53
CA ASP A 87 -20.73 13.67 0.18
C ASP A 87 -21.38 13.00 1.40
N MET A 88 -20.61 12.63 2.44
CA MET A 88 -21.21 12.03 3.65
C MET A 88 -22.12 13.00 4.44
N LYS A 89 -21.84 14.31 4.40
CA LYS A 89 -22.60 15.30 5.16
C LYS A 89 -23.89 15.72 4.44
N VAL A 90 -23.88 15.64 3.10
CA VAL A 90 -25.06 15.85 2.26
C VAL A 90 -25.93 14.59 2.23
N MET A 91 -25.34 13.39 2.11
CA MET A 91 -26.06 12.11 2.17
C MET A 91 -26.78 11.89 3.51
N HIS A 92 -26.14 12.20 4.65
CA HIS A 92 -26.82 12.12 5.95
C HIS A 92 -28.02 13.07 6.07
N ARG A 93 -28.01 14.20 5.37
CA ARG A 93 -29.12 15.16 5.37
C ARG A 93 -30.24 14.77 4.38
N MET A 94 -29.94 14.01 3.33
CA MET A 94 -30.95 13.54 2.38
C MET A 94 -31.70 12.29 2.82
N VAL A 95 -31.12 11.44 3.68
CA VAL A 95 -31.79 10.22 4.19
C VAL A 95 -32.70 10.51 5.40
N LEU A 96 -32.65 11.72 5.95
CA LEU A 96 -33.44 12.18 7.10
C LEU A 96 -34.63 13.09 6.72
N LEU A 97 -34.98 13.19 5.43
CA LEU A 97 -36.18 13.84 4.89
C LEU A 97 -37.00 12.80 4.13
#